data_AF-A0A821W739-F1
#
_entry.id   AF-A0A821W739-F1
#
_cell.length_a   1.000
_cell.length_b   1.000
_cell.length_c   1.000
_cell.angle_alpha   90.00
_cell.angle_beta   90.00
_cell.angle_gamma   90.00
#
_symmetry.space_group_name_H-M   'P 1'
#
loop_
_entity.id
_entity.type
_entity.pdbx_description
1 polymer ?
#
loop_
_entity_poly.entity_id
_entity_poly.type
_entity_poly.pdbx_seq_one_letter_code
_entity_poly.pdbx_strand_id
1 'polypeptide(L)'
;MELGGKVHIICQETGYQADVEFKLRSFLGGADQTNAISGRIKRGKDTIATVEGYWDGRIDIKDKKTGDETSLLDVSVLKEQRLPRYLVDIDKQHEWESQRLWVKVSEAILSEDQVLATEQKTIIEEAQRARARNQLTTWTPRLFHSDTRAVPPEGIIDQGWKYNHTDTSPWQPEEIIEYEDDFIITSIKTGASMGTSNEARLRELSHRASDSESHDDLARRSKTSTRTLKQTLHSIDSTLREQSIAIERLTKSVEMLNEGQRAAAFHPQNVARIPTASHSWDLFGGFVLAMVLQALLNWIFHQREQRD
;
A
#
# COMPACT_ATOMS: atom_id res chain seq x y z
N MET A 1 7.69 -3.15 1.67
CA MET A 1 8.04 -2.95 0.25
C MET A 1 9.40 -2.30 0.25
N GLU A 2 10.34 -2.82 -0.53
CA GLU A 2 11.67 -2.22 -0.69
C GLU A 2 11.80 -1.67 -2.11
N LEU A 3 12.57 -0.59 -2.27
CA LEU A 3 12.98 -0.08 -3.57
C LEU A 3 14.40 -0.59 -3.86
N GLY A 4 14.66 -1.00 -5.10
CA GLY A 4 15.95 -1.58 -5.48
C GLY A 4 16.32 -1.30 -6.92
N GLY A 5 17.61 -1.15 -7.18
CA GLY A 5 18.16 -0.94 -8.53
C GLY A 5 18.63 0.49 -8.77
N LYS A 6 18.93 0.79 -10.03
CA LYS A 6 19.58 2.05 -10.45
C LYS A 6 18.63 2.94 -11.22
N VAL A 7 18.68 4.23 -10.88
CA VAL A 7 17.94 5.31 -11.54
C VAL A 7 18.96 6.28 -12.12
N HIS A 8 18.74 6.66 -13.38
CA HIS A 8 19.56 7.64 -14.08
C HIS A 8 18.70 8.87 -14.40
N ILE A 9 19.10 10.03 -13.89
CA ILE A 9 18.42 11.31 -14.11
C ILE A 9 19.33 12.16 -15.00
N ILE A 10 18.82 12.68 -16.11
CA ILE A 10 19.61 13.41 -17.10
C ILE A 10 18.90 14.71 -17.45
N CYS A 11 19.57 15.85 -17.28
CA CYS A 11 19.13 17.14 -17.80
C CYS A 11 19.98 17.49 -19.03
N GLN A 12 19.38 17.39 -20.22
CA GLN A 12 20.08 17.63 -21.49
C GLN A 12 20.52 19.09 -21.64
N GLU A 13 19.69 20.05 -21.20
CA GLU A 13 19.93 21.49 -21.34
C GLU A 13 21.17 21.97 -20.57
N THR A 14 21.38 21.44 -19.37
CA THR A 14 22.48 21.86 -18.47
C THR A 14 23.69 20.92 -18.51
N GLY A 15 23.52 19.72 -19.05
CA GLY A 15 24.53 18.64 -19.02
C GLY A 15 24.73 18.00 -17.65
N TYR A 16 23.82 18.24 -16.68
CA TYR A 16 23.83 17.56 -15.39
C TYR A 16 23.23 16.16 -15.50
N GLN A 17 23.85 15.21 -14.78
CA GLN A 17 23.41 13.81 -14.70
C GLN A 17 23.51 13.32 -13.26
N ALA A 18 22.62 12.44 -12.83
CA ALA A 18 22.73 11.74 -11.55
C ALA A 18 22.53 10.23 -11.74
N ASP A 19 23.48 9.44 -11.24
CA ASP A 19 23.29 8.00 -11.03
C ASP A 19 22.90 7.80 -9.57
N VAL A 20 21.74 7.22 -9.28
CA VAL A 20 21.29 6.89 -7.92
C VAL A 20 20.97 5.40 -7.83
N GLU A 21 21.46 4.73 -6.80
CA GLU A 21 21.22 3.32 -6.52
C GLU A 21 20.40 3.19 -5.24
N PHE A 22 19.22 2.60 -5.36
CA PHE A 22 18.40 2.13 -4.25
C PHE A 22 18.93 0.75 -3.84
N LYS A 23 19.46 0.66 -2.62
CA LYS A 23 20.11 -0.55 -2.12
C LYS A 23 19.05 -1.50 -1.55
N LEU A 24 19.01 -2.72 -2.10
CA LEU A 24 18.32 -3.83 -1.46
C LEU A 24 19.08 -4.25 -0.20
N ARG A 25 18.36 -4.75 0.80
CA ARG A 25 18.99 -5.25 2.01
C ARG A 25 19.91 -6.43 1.70
N SER A 26 21.19 -6.29 2.02
CA SER A 26 22.19 -7.35 1.84
C SER A 26 22.00 -8.48 2.86
N PHE A 27 22.22 -9.74 2.45
CA PHE A 27 22.07 -10.93 3.32
C PHE A 27 22.98 -10.89 4.56
N LEU A 28 24.15 -10.27 4.45
CA LEU A 28 25.12 -10.07 5.53
C LEU A 28 24.98 -8.69 6.21
N GLY A 29 24.02 -7.86 5.79
CA GLY A 29 23.75 -6.53 6.32
C GLY A 29 22.76 -6.54 7.49
N GLY A 30 22.93 -5.59 8.41
CA GLY A 30 21.97 -5.35 9.48
C GLY A 30 20.63 -4.83 8.94
N ALA A 31 19.70 -4.58 9.86
CA ALA A 31 18.42 -3.93 9.52
C ALA A 31 18.60 -2.43 9.23
N ASP A 32 19.74 -1.86 9.64
CA ASP A 32 20.18 -0.48 9.48
C ASP A 32 20.45 -0.07 8.02
N GLN A 33 20.64 -1.02 7.10
CA GLN A 33 20.83 -0.74 5.66
C GLN A 33 19.56 -0.86 4.82
N THR A 34 18.40 -1.12 5.45
CA THR A 34 17.10 -1.11 4.76
C THR A 34 16.83 0.29 4.23
N ASN A 35 16.28 0.42 3.01
CA ASN A 35 15.94 1.69 2.37
C ASN A 35 17.11 2.65 2.08
N ALA A 36 18.36 2.17 2.22
CA ALA A 36 19.53 2.98 1.93
C ALA A 36 19.63 3.34 0.43
N ILE A 37 20.12 4.54 0.13
CA ILE A 37 20.47 4.99 -1.21
C ILE A 37 21.93 5.46 -1.26
N SER A 38 22.52 5.40 -2.44
CA SER A 38 23.77 6.14 -2.74
C SER A 38 23.80 6.56 -4.20
N GLY A 39 24.37 7.73 -4.48
CA GLY A 39 24.43 8.26 -5.83
C GLY A 39 25.54 9.27 -6.06
N ARG A 40 25.71 9.64 -7.33
CA ARG A 40 26.71 10.58 -7.82
C ARG A 40 26.07 11.57 -8.78
N ILE A 41 26.20 12.85 -8.49
CA ILE A 41 25.83 13.94 -9.38
C ILE A 41 27.07 14.31 -10.21
N LYS A 42 26.90 14.40 -11.52
CA LYS A 42 27.94 14.63 -12.51
C LYS A 42 27.60 15.80 -13.42
N ARG A 43 28.65 16.40 -13.98
CA ARG A 43 28.55 17.29 -15.15
C ARG A 43 29.53 16.80 -16.20
N GLY A 44 29.03 16.30 -17.32
CA GLY A 44 29.85 15.51 -18.25
C GLY A 44 30.45 14.26 -17.57
N LYS A 45 31.77 14.10 -17.61
CA LYS A 45 32.46 12.96 -16.98
C LYS A 45 32.77 13.14 -15.50
N ASP A 46 32.77 14.38 -15.01
CA ASP A 46 33.21 14.70 -13.65
C ASP A 46 32.07 14.54 -12.65
N THR A 47 32.29 13.71 -11.63
CA THR A 47 31.45 13.69 -10.43
C THR A 47 31.75 14.94 -9.61
N ILE A 48 30.71 15.73 -9.34
CA ILE A 48 30.80 17.00 -8.61
C ILE A 48 30.25 16.89 -7.18
N ALA A 49 29.32 15.97 -6.93
CA ALA A 49 28.78 15.70 -5.60
C ALA A 49 28.36 14.24 -5.47
N THR A 50 28.28 13.75 -4.23
CA THR A 50 27.70 12.45 -3.87
C THR A 50 26.45 12.65 -3.03
N VAL A 51 25.50 11.72 -3.14
CA VAL A 51 24.30 11.69 -2.29
C VAL A 51 24.23 10.34 -1.58
N GLU A 52 23.96 10.34 -0.28
CA GLU A 52 23.84 9.11 0.54
C GLU A 52 22.75 9.30 1.60
N GLY A 53 22.20 8.22 2.14
CA GLY A 53 21.15 8.27 3.15
C GLY A 53 20.03 7.26 2.89
N TYR A 54 18.80 7.62 3.20
CA TYR A 54 17.63 6.73 3.19
C TYR A 54 16.43 7.39 2.51
N TRP A 55 15.76 6.69 1.60
CA TRP A 55 14.67 7.28 0.79
C TRP A 55 13.39 7.59 1.59
N ASP A 56 13.22 6.99 2.77
CA ASP A 56 12.12 7.21 3.71
C ASP A 56 12.52 8.07 4.94
N GLY A 57 13.79 8.46 5.02
CA GLY A 57 14.40 9.19 6.13
C GLY A 57 15.08 10.48 5.67
N ARG A 58 16.40 10.57 5.86
CA ARG A 58 17.22 11.71 5.45
C ARG A 58 18.18 11.32 4.35
N ILE A 59 18.38 12.23 3.40
CA ILE A 59 19.36 12.16 2.31
C ILE A 59 20.29 13.36 2.47
N ASP A 60 21.58 13.10 2.54
CA ASP A 60 22.64 14.10 2.59
C ASP A 60 23.33 14.21 1.23
N ILE A 61 23.79 15.41 0.90
CA ILE A 61 24.60 15.73 -0.29
C ILE A 61 25.96 16.28 0.15
N LYS A 62 27.01 15.77 -0.50
CA LYS A 62 28.39 16.18 -0.25
C LYS A 62 29.01 16.76 -1.52
N ASP A 63 29.46 18.01 -1.46
CA ASP A 63 30.21 18.64 -2.54
C ASP A 63 31.63 18.07 -2.60
N LYS A 64 32.08 17.66 -3.78
CA LYS A 64 33.39 17.00 -3.95
C LYS A 64 34.56 17.99 -3.99
N LYS A 65 34.31 19.27 -4.31
CA LYS A 65 35.31 20.33 -4.42
C LYS A 65 35.61 20.97 -3.07
N THR A 66 34.58 21.25 -2.26
CA THR A 66 34.77 21.83 -0.92
C THR A 66 34.86 20.76 0.16
N GLY A 67 34.21 19.62 -0.04
CA GLY A 67 34.07 18.56 0.97
C GLY A 67 32.89 18.78 1.92
N ASP A 68 32.15 19.88 1.77
CA ASP A 68 31.01 20.23 2.62
C ASP A 68 29.87 19.24 2.45
N GLU A 69 29.22 18.91 3.55
CA GLU A 69 28.13 17.93 3.63
C GLU A 69 26.90 18.57 4.26
N THR A 70 25.76 18.46 3.59
CA THR A 70 24.52 19.16 3.94
C THR A 70 23.31 18.27 3.71
N SER A 71 22.22 18.51 4.46
CA SER A 71 20.96 17.80 4.24
C SER A 71 20.36 18.23 2.90
N LEU A 72 20.22 17.30 1.97
CA LEU A 72 19.53 17.52 0.69
C LEU A 72 18.02 17.42 0.86
N LEU A 73 17.57 16.42 1.63
CA LEU A 73 16.16 16.11 1.83
C LEU A 73 15.97 15.43 3.18
N ASP A 74 14.97 15.87 3.95
CA ASP A 74 14.53 15.20 5.16
C ASP A 74 13.02 14.91 5.07
N VAL A 75 12.67 13.62 4.99
CA VAL A 75 11.29 13.15 4.85
C VAL A 75 10.43 13.51 6.08
N SER A 76 11.01 13.76 7.26
CA SER A 76 10.25 14.24 8.42
C SER A 76 9.73 15.66 8.17
N VAL A 77 10.61 16.58 7.77
CA VAL A 77 10.28 17.98 7.42
C VAL A 77 9.28 18.03 6.25
N LEU A 78 9.48 17.21 5.22
CA LEU A 78 8.54 17.14 4.08
C LEU A 78 7.15 16.60 4.42
N LYS A 79 6.99 15.86 5.52
CA LYS A 79 5.66 15.44 6.01
C LYS A 79 4.91 16.62 6.64
N GLU A 80 5.62 17.49 7.34
CA GLU A 80 5.06 18.71 7.96
C GLU A 80 4.71 19.79 6.92
N GLN A 81 5.53 19.90 5.86
CA GLN A 81 5.37 20.89 4.79
C GLN A 81 4.56 20.38 3.58
N ARG A 82 3.84 19.25 3.72
CA ARG A 82 3.12 18.64 2.60
C ARG A 82 1.96 19.53 2.15
N LEU A 83 1.96 19.90 0.86
CA LEU A 83 0.85 20.63 0.25
C LEU A 83 -0.47 19.87 0.40
N PRO A 84 -1.59 20.57 0.71
CA PRO A 84 -2.91 19.96 0.76
C PRO A 84 -3.30 19.42 -0.62
N ARG A 85 -3.83 18.19 -0.65
CA ARG A 85 -4.36 17.58 -1.89
C ARG A 85 -5.85 17.88 -2.00
N TYR A 86 -6.19 18.77 -2.92
CA TYR A 86 -7.58 18.99 -3.34
C TYR A 86 -8.04 17.87 -4.28
N LEU A 87 -9.32 17.52 -4.20
CA LEU A 87 -10.00 16.54 -5.06
C LEU A 87 -11.36 17.11 -5.46
N VAL A 88 -11.86 16.71 -6.62
CA VAL A 88 -13.23 17.01 -7.06
C VAL A 88 -14.22 16.26 -6.16
N ASP A 89 -15.32 16.92 -5.77
CA ASP A 89 -16.39 16.32 -4.97
C ASP A 89 -16.92 15.03 -5.64
N ILE A 90 -17.08 13.94 -4.89
CA ILE A 90 -17.39 12.61 -5.48
C ILE A 90 -18.71 12.59 -6.28
N ASP A 91 -19.68 13.43 -5.91
CA ASP A 91 -20.96 13.58 -6.63
C ASP A 91 -20.81 14.31 -7.97
N LYS A 92 -19.75 15.11 -8.12
CA LYS A 92 -19.39 15.84 -9.36
C LYS A 92 -18.46 15.02 -10.27
N GLN A 93 -17.79 13.99 -9.75
CA GLN A 93 -16.94 13.08 -10.54
C GLN A 93 -17.76 12.23 -11.51
N HIS A 94 -17.20 11.93 -12.68
CA HIS A 94 -17.75 10.97 -13.64
C HIS A 94 -17.68 9.53 -13.12
N GLU A 95 -18.57 8.66 -13.61
CA GLU A 95 -18.68 7.24 -13.21
C GLU A 95 -17.35 6.45 -13.29
N TRP A 96 -16.46 6.84 -14.21
CA TRP A 96 -15.20 6.14 -14.52
C TRP A 96 -13.95 6.76 -13.88
N GLU A 97 -14.13 7.78 -13.04
CA GLU A 97 -13.03 8.34 -12.24
C GLU A 97 -12.65 7.41 -11.10
N SER A 98 -11.34 7.32 -10.80
CA SER A 98 -10.81 6.31 -9.88
C SER A 98 -11.47 6.32 -8.50
N GLN A 99 -11.73 7.49 -7.90
CA GLN A 99 -12.34 7.55 -6.58
C GLN A 99 -13.81 7.10 -6.61
N ARG A 100 -14.61 7.59 -7.55
CA ARG A 100 -16.02 7.18 -7.72
C ARG A 100 -16.16 5.70 -8.13
N LEU A 101 -15.35 5.22 -9.07
CA LEU A 101 -15.38 3.84 -9.56
C LEU A 101 -15.01 2.83 -8.47
N TRP A 102 -13.98 3.13 -7.66
CA TRP A 102 -13.47 2.22 -6.64
C TRP A 102 -14.02 2.50 -5.23
N VAL A 103 -15.03 3.37 -5.07
CA VAL A 103 -15.52 3.81 -3.74
C VAL A 103 -15.93 2.62 -2.86
N LYS A 104 -16.77 1.72 -3.37
CA LYS A 104 -17.28 0.57 -2.61
C LYS A 104 -16.20 -0.45 -2.23
N VAL A 105 -15.22 -0.65 -3.11
CA VAL A 105 -14.06 -1.51 -2.84
C VAL A 105 -13.19 -0.88 -1.74
N SER A 106 -13.00 0.44 -1.81
CA SER A 106 -12.23 1.19 -0.81
C SER A 106 -12.92 1.18 0.56
N GLU A 107 -14.24 1.37 0.60
CA GLU A 107 -15.05 1.28 1.82
C GLU A 107 -14.98 -0.11 2.46
N ALA A 108 -15.12 -1.18 1.66
CA ALA A 108 -15.01 -2.56 2.14
C ALA A 108 -13.60 -2.90 2.68
N ILE A 109 -12.54 -2.43 2.03
CA ILE A 109 -11.16 -2.56 2.53
C ILE A 109 -10.99 -1.80 3.86
N LEU A 110 -11.55 -0.59 3.97
CA LEU A 110 -11.51 0.23 5.19
C LEU A 110 -12.33 -0.38 6.35
N SER A 111 -13.36 -1.18 6.05
CA SER A 111 -14.10 -1.97 7.03
C SER A 111 -13.53 -3.36 7.28
N GLU A 112 -12.34 -3.67 6.74
CA GLU A 112 -11.66 -4.97 6.81
C GLU A 112 -12.44 -6.15 6.19
N ASP A 113 -13.49 -5.89 5.41
CA ASP A 113 -14.33 -6.92 4.77
C ASP A 113 -13.75 -7.34 3.41
N GLN A 114 -12.92 -8.38 3.45
CA GLN A 114 -12.27 -8.95 2.27
C GLN A 114 -13.26 -9.63 1.31
N VAL A 115 -14.40 -10.12 1.79
CA VAL A 115 -15.40 -10.81 0.95
C VAL A 115 -16.12 -9.76 0.12
N LEU A 116 -16.64 -8.71 0.76
CA LEU A 116 -17.30 -7.60 0.08
C LEU A 116 -16.33 -6.86 -0.86
N ALA A 117 -15.08 -6.63 -0.44
CA ALA A 117 -14.06 -6.01 -1.30
C ALA A 117 -13.82 -6.84 -2.59
N THR A 118 -13.76 -8.16 -2.45
CA THR A 118 -13.59 -9.09 -3.59
C THR A 118 -14.82 -9.10 -4.50
N GLU A 119 -16.03 -9.09 -3.95
CA GLU A 119 -17.28 -9.01 -4.71
C GLU A 119 -17.36 -7.70 -5.50
N GLN A 120 -17.19 -6.54 -4.84
CA GLN A 120 -17.27 -5.23 -5.50
C GLN A 120 -16.18 -5.06 -6.57
N LYS A 121 -14.96 -5.59 -6.34
CA LYS A 121 -13.90 -5.64 -7.36
C LYS A 121 -14.31 -6.51 -8.56
N THR A 122 -14.91 -7.67 -8.31
CA THR A 122 -15.35 -8.60 -9.36
C THR A 122 -16.43 -7.97 -10.25
N ILE A 123 -17.35 -7.20 -9.68
CA ILE A 123 -18.38 -6.45 -10.42
C ILE A 123 -17.73 -5.47 -11.41
N ILE A 124 -16.76 -4.67 -10.95
CA ILE A 124 -16.03 -3.71 -11.80
C ILE A 124 -15.29 -4.43 -12.94
N GLU A 125 -14.57 -5.51 -12.61
CA GLU A 125 -13.76 -6.25 -13.59
C GLU A 125 -14.60 -7.03 -14.62
N GLU A 126 -15.75 -7.60 -14.23
CA GLU A 126 -16.65 -8.23 -15.20
C GLU A 126 -17.33 -7.19 -16.09
N ALA A 127 -17.70 -6.02 -15.56
CA ALA A 127 -18.23 -4.92 -16.36
C ALA A 127 -17.21 -4.44 -17.41
N GLN A 128 -15.92 -4.31 -17.05
CA GLN A 128 -14.87 -4.01 -18.00
C GLN A 128 -14.64 -5.14 -19.03
N ARG A 129 -14.59 -6.40 -18.58
CA ARG A 129 -14.44 -7.56 -19.49
C ARG A 129 -15.63 -7.71 -20.45
N ALA A 130 -16.86 -7.43 -20.01
CA ALA A 130 -18.04 -7.41 -20.86
C ALA A 130 -17.98 -6.30 -21.92
N ARG A 131 -17.52 -5.10 -21.56
CA ARG A 131 -17.32 -3.99 -22.50
C ARG A 131 -16.27 -4.35 -23.56
N ALA A 132 -15.12 -4.88 -23.14
CA ALA A 132 -14.06 -5.30 -24.06
C ALA A 132 -14.54 -6.39 -25.05
N ARG A 133 -15.35 -7.36 -24.59
CA ARG A 133 -15.96 -8.39 -25.47
C ARG A 133 -16.92 -7.82 -26.52
N ASN A 134 -17.65 -6.75 -26.17
CA ASN A 134 -18.65 -6.13 -27.04
C ASN A 134 -18.09 -4.99 -27.91
N GLN A 135 -16.79 -4.71 -27.82
CA GLN A 135 -16.19 -3.55 -28.45
C GLN A 135 -15.78 -3.84 -29.90
N LEU A 136 -16.47 -3.20 -30.85
CA LEU A 136 -16.27 -3.40 -32.30
C LEU A 136 -15.16 -2.51 -32.90
N THR A 137 -14.66 -1.52 -32.17
CA THR A 137 -13.67 -0.54 -32.62
C THR A 137 -12.51 -0.44 -31.62
N THR A 138 -11.28 -0.18 -32.08
CA THR A 138 -10.12 -0.01 -31.20
C THR A 138 -10.39 1.06 -30.14
N TRP A 139 -10.10 0.75 -28.86
CA TRP A 139 -10.22 1.73 -27.79
C TRP A 139 -9.18 2.85 -27.94
N THR A 140 -9.63 4.10 -27.84
CA THR A 140 -8.78 5.29 -27.88
C THR A 140 -8.93 6.08 -26.58
N PRO A 141 -7.83 6.46 -25.90
CA PRO A 141 -7.91 7.32 -24.72
C PRO A 141 -8.48 8.70 -25.06
N ARG A 142 -9.29 9.27 -24.16
CA ARG A 142 -9.92 10.58 -24.34
C ARG A 142 -8.92 11.75 -24.24
N LEU A 143 -7.99 11.66 -23.29
CA LEU A 143 -7.14 12.78 -22.85
C LEU A 143 -5.69 12.68 -23.34
N PHE A 144 -5.31 11.56 -23.97
CA PHE A 144 -3.94 11.29 -24.39
C PHE A 144 -3.91 10.69 -25.80
N HIS A 145 -2.85 11.00 -26.56
CA HIS A 145 -2.51 10.35 -27.82
C HIS A 145 -1.10 9.75 -27.75
N SER A 146 -0.85 8.68 -28.50
CA SER A 146 0.49 8.10 -28.62
C SER A 146 1.21 8.76 -29.80
N ASP A 147 2.31 9.45 -29.52
CA ASP A 147 3.26 9.93 -30.51
C ASP A 147 4.41 8.93 -30.69
N THR A 148 4.18 7.97 -31.59
CA THR A 148 5.14 6.92 -31.94
C THR A 148 6.33 7.42 -32.76
N ARG A 149 6.45 8.73 -33.02
CA ARG A 149 7.56 9.32 -33.80
C ARG A 149 8.72 9.78 -32.93
N ALA A 150 8.50 9.92 -31.62
CA ALA A 150 9.57 10.19 -30.67
C ALA A 150 10.46 8.95 -30.55
N VAL A 151 11.72 9.06 -30.98
CA VAL A 151 12.75 8.06 -30.71
C VAL A 151 13.39 8.43 -29.37
N PRO A 152 13.16 7.69 -28.28
CA PRO A 152 13.82 7.99 -27.01
C PRO A 152 15.34 7.77 -27.13
N PRO A 153 16.16 8.50 -26.35
CA PRO A 153 17.59 8.24 -26.26
C PRO A 153 17.90 6.78 -25.89
N GLU A 154 19.08 6.31 -26.29
CA GLU A 154 19.53 4.95 -25.99
C GLU A 154 19.45 4.64 -24.48
N GLY A 155 18.79 3.52 -24.13
CA GLY A 155 18.56 3.11 -22.75
C GLY A 155 17.33 3.73 -22.07
N ILE A 156 16.59 4.62 -22.73
CA ILE A 156 15.32 5.18 -22.22
C ILE A 156 14.13 4.45 -22.85
N ILE A 157 13.20 3.98 -22.02
CA ILE A 157 11.91 3.43 -22.45
C ILE A 157 10.88 4.55 -22.34
N ASP A 158 10.42 5.05 -23.49
CA ASP A 158 9.28 5.94 -23.60
C ASP A 158 8.15 5.24 -24.37
N GLN A 159 6.91 5.40 -23.89
CA GLN A 159 5.70 4.89 -24.55
C GLN A 159 5.05 5.93 -25.47
N GLY A 160 5.58 7.16 -25.50
CA GLY A 160 5.17 8.24 -26.40
C GLY A 160 3.82 8.85 -26.08
N TRP A 161 3.21 8.56 -24.92
CA TRP A 161 1.91 9.12 -24.56
C TRP A 161 2.00 10.60 -24.19
N LYS A 162 1.29 11.44 -24.93
CA LYS A 162 1.21 12.89 -24.74
C LYS A 162 -0.20 13.30 -24.35
N TYR A 163 -0.29 14.19 -23.37
CA TYR A 163 -1.56 14.76 -22.94
C TYR A 163 -2.06 15.78 -23.97
N ASN A 164 -3.33 15.67 -24.34
CA ASN A 164 -3.92 16.39 -25.49
C ASN A 164 -3.98 17.92 -25.29
N HIS A 165 -3.98 18.38 -24.04
CA HIS A 165 -4.13 19.81 -23.67
C HIS A 165 -2.89 20.31 -22.92
N THR A 166 -1.71 19.79 -23.25
CA THR A 166 -0.46 20.20 -22.61
C THR A 166 -0.15 21.66 -22.95
N ASP A 167 -0.14 22.52 -21.94
CA ASP A 167 0.44 23.86 -22.01
C ASP A 167 1.72 23.89 -21.17
N THR A 168 2.85 24.23 -21.80
CA THR A 168 4.15 24.43 -21.12
C THR A 168 4.58 25.89 -21.18
N SER A 169 3.66 26.81 -21.49
CA SER A 169 3.93 28.24 -21.48
C SER A 169 4.27 28.69 -20.05
N PRO A 170 5.24 29.59 -19.85
CA PRO A 170 5.45 30.20 -18.54
C PRO A 170 4.18 30.93 -18.07
N TRP A 171 3.93 30.94 -16.76
CA TRP A 171 2.84 31.72 -16.16
C TRP A 171 2.90 33.18 -16.57
N GLN A 172 1.78 33.73 -17.05
CA GLN A 172 1.67 35.11 -17.51
C GLN A 172 1.14 36.02 -16.39
N PRO A 173 1.54 37.31 -16.33
CA PRO A 173 1.08 38.24 -15.29
C PRO A 173 -0.44 38.45 -15.25
N GLU A 174 -1.14 38.21 -16.36
CA GLU A 174 -2.60 38.31 -16.43
C GLU A 174 -3.31 37.09 -15.86
N GLU A 175 -2.63 35.96 -15.68
CA GLU A 175 -3.19 34.73 -15.13
C GLU A 175 -3.32 34.84 -13.62
N ILE A 176 -4.51 34.53 -13.11
CA ILE A 176 -4.90 34.76 -11.71
C ILE A 176 -4.90 33.44 -10.93
N ILE A 177 -5.46 32.39 -11.53
CA ILE A 177 -5.65 31.09 -10.91
C ILE A 177 -5.68 29.99 -11.98
N GLU A 178 -5.00 28.89 -11.72
CA GLU A 178 -5.10 27.65 -12.48
C GLU A 178 -6.20 26.78 -11.90
N TYR A 179 -6.98 26.12 -12.75
CA TYR A 179 -8.02 25.17 -12.34
C TYR A 179 -8.22 24.07 -13.38
N GLU A 180 -8.87 23.00 -12.95
CA GLU A 180 -9.25 21.86 -13.78
C GLU A 180 -10.74 21.97 -14.18
N ASP A 181 -11.03 21.66 -15.45
CA ASP A 181 -12.40 21.57 -16.00
C ASP A 181 -12.51 20.39 -16.95
N ASP A 182 -13.24 19.34 -16.56
CA ASP A 182 -13.41 18.09 -17.32
C ASP A 182 -12.06 17.48 -17.78
N PHE A 183 -11.13 17.42 -16.83
CA PHE A 183 -9.73 17.01 -16.93
C PHE A 183 -8.84 17.88 -17.84
N ILE A 184 -9.25 19.12 -18.12
CA ILE A 184 -8.46 20.13 -18.82
C ILE A 184 -7.94 21.15 -17.82
N ILE A 185 -6.62 21.28 -17.70
CA ILE A 185 -5.99 22.33 -16.90
C ILE A 185 -6.01 23.64 -17.68
N THR A 186 -6.48 24.72 -17.06
CA THR A 186 -6.59 26.05 -17.69
C THR A 186 -6.52 27.18 -16.66
N SER A 187 -6.39 28.43 -17.12
CA SER A 187 -6.18 29.60 -16.27
C SER A 187 -7.25 30.70 -16.47
N ILE A 188 -7.68 31.34 -15.38
CA ILE A 188 -8.51 32.56 -15.46
C ILE A 188 -7.58 33.77 -15.72
N LYS A 189 -7.88 34.57 -16.75
CA LYS A 189 -7.06 35.73 -17.14
C LYS A 189 -7.77 37.07 -16.91
N THR A 190 -7.06 38.03 -16.35
CA THR A 190 -7.51 39.37 -15.95
C THR A 190 -8.06 40.21 -17.12
N GLY A 191 -7.59 39.96 -18.34
CA GLY A 191 -7.93 40.74 -19.54
C GLY A 191 -8.98 40.12 -20.48
N ALA A 192 -9.42 38.88 -20.24
CA ALA A 192 -10.60 38.37 -20.94
C ALA A 192 -11.82 39.17 -20.45
N SER A 193 -12.72 39.57 -21.36
CA SER A 193 -13.97 40.24 -20.99
C SER A 193 -14.64 39.44 -19.88
N MET A 194 -14.62 39.95 -18.64
CA MET A 194 -15.11 39.23 -17.46
C MET A 194 -16.63 39.18 -17.51
N GLY A 195 -17.14 38.23 -18.29
CA GLY A 195 -18.52 37.79 -18.22
C GLY A 195 -18.81 37.34 -16.79
N THR A 196 -20.06 37.49 -16.37
CA THR A 196 -20.54 37.14 -15.03
C THR A 196 -20.20 35.69 -14.63
N SER A 197 -20.02 34.79 -15.61
CA SER A 197 -19.52 33.43 -15.42
C SER A 197 -18.10 33.36 -14.84
N ASN A 198 -17.17 34.19 -15.32
CA ASN A 198 -15.77 34.15 -14.89
C ASN A 198 -15.59 34.78 -13.50
N GLU A 199 -16.33 35.85 -13.18
CA GLU A 199 -16.36 36.39 -11.82
C GLU A 199 -16.96 35.39 -10.82
N ALA A 200 -18.06 34.71 -11.18
CA ALA A 200 -18.67 33.69 -10.34
C ALA A 200 -17.71 32.50 -10.13
N ARG A 201 -17.06 32.01 -11.19
CA ARG A 201 -16.11 30.90 -11.12
C ARG A 201 -14.84 31.27 -10.34
N LEU A 202 -14.34 32.50 -10.48
CA LEU A 202 -13.22 33.00 -9.67
C LEU A 202 -13.58 33.05 -8.18
N ARG A 203 -14.80 33.50 -7.83
CA ARG A 203 -15.29 33.45 -6.44
C ARG A 203 -15.38 32.02 -5.91
N GLU A 204 -16.00 31.09 -6.65
CA GLU A 204 -16.09 29.67 -6.25
C GLU A 204 -14.71 29.05 -6.00
N LEU A 205 -13.76 29.26 -6.92
CA LEU A 205 -12.40 28.70 -6.81
C LEU A 205 -11.59 29.35 -5.69
N SER A 206 -11.72 30.66 -5.48
CA SER A 206 -11.07 31.34 -4.35
C SER A 206 -11.62 30.91 -2.98
N HIS A 207 -12.92 30.60 -2.88
CA HIS A 207 -13.50 30.03 -1.66
C HIS A 207 -12.97 28.62 -1.40
N ARG A 208 -12.84 27.76 -2.43
CA ARG A 208 -12.23 26.43 -2.30
C ARG A 208 -10.78 26.46 -1.80
N ALA A 209 -10.00 27.48 -2.17
CA ALA A 209 -8.65 27.69 -1.64
C ALA A 209 -8.66 28.15 -0.16
N SER A 210 -9.75 28.78 0.30
CA SER A 210 -9.93 29.21 1.69
C SER A 210 -10.51 28.11 2.59
N ASP A 211 -11.32 27.18 2.06
CA ASP A 211 -11.91 26.05 2.79
C ASP A 211 -10.89 24.91 3.05
N SER A 212 -9.59 25.21 2.93
CA SER A 212 -8.46 24.29 3.13
C SER A 212 -8.32 23.71 4.55
N GLU A 213 -9.18 24.11 5.50
CA GLU A 213 -9.28 23.49 6.84
C GLU A 213 -10.27 22.32 6.93
N SER A 214 -10.86 21.89 5.81
CA SER A 214 -11.70 20.68 5.71
C SER A 214 -10.88 19.39 5.88
N HIS A 215 -10.51 19.14 7.14
CA HIS A 215 -9.85 17.95 7.67
C HIS A 215 -10.47 16.62 7.15
N ASP A 216 -9.61 15.62 6.94
CA ASP A 216 -9.37 14.44 7.81
C ASP A 216 -10.56 13.76 8.57
N ASP A 217 -11.82 14.12 8.30
CA ASP A 217 -13.00 13.69 9.06
C ASP A 217 -13.38 12.23 8.77
N LEU A 218 -13.05 11.72 7.59
CA LEU A 218 -13.13 10.28 7.29
C LEU A 218 -12.22 9.49 8.25
N ALA A 219 -11.02 9.99 8.55
CA ALA A 219 -10.08 9.34 9.46
C ALA A 219 -10.52 9.48 10.94
N ARG A 220 -11.10 10.62 11.34
CA ARG A 220 -11.61 10.82 12.71
C ARG A 220 -12.89 10.02 12.98
N ARG A 221 -13.85 10.03 12.05
CA ARG A 221 -15.12 9.28 12.17
C ARG A 221 -14.88 7.77 12.19
N SER A 222 -13.92 7.27 11.40
CA SER A 222 -13.44 5.88 11.45
C SER A 222 -12.86 5.49 12.82
N LYS A 223 -11.98 6.33 13.41
CA LYS A 223 -11.38 6.09 14.74
C LYS A 223 -12.42 6.02 15.88
N THR A 224 -13.47 6.85 15.84
CA THR A 224 -14.54 6.78 16.85
C THR A 224 -15.40 5.53 16.67
N SER A 225 -15.81 5.21 15.43
CA SER A 225 -16.64 4.04 15.12
C SER A 225 -15.94 2.72 15.48
N THR A 226 -14.66 2.58 15.12
CA THR A 226 -13.85 1.40 15.46
C THR A 226 -13.62 1.25 16.97
N ARG A 227 -13.57 2.34 17.75
CA ARG A 227 -13.52 2.25 19.23
C ARG A 227 -14.81 1.66 19.81
N THR A 228 -15.97 2.12 19.35
CA THR A 228 -17.27 1.53 19.74
C THR A 228 -17.38 0.06 19.35
N LEU A 229 -17.04 -0.31 18.11
CA LEU A 229 -17.07 -1.71 17.66
C LEU A 229 -16.15 -2.63 18.49
N LYS A 230 -14.94 -2.17 18.83
CA LYS A 230 -14.02 -2.93 19.71
C LYS A 230 -14.56 -3.08 21.13
N GLN A 231 -15.24 -2.07 21.68
CA GLN A 231 -15.91 -2.19 22.98
C GLN A 231 -17.08 -3.18 22.93
N THR A 232 -17.90 -3.15 21.87
CA THR A 232 -19.00 -4.12 21.68
C THR A 232 -18.46 -5.54 21.51
N LEU A 233 -17.43 -5.76 20.68
CA LEU A 233 -16.79 -7.07 20.52
C LEU A 233 -16.21 -7.62 21.82
N HIS A 234 -15.51 -6.79 22.62
CA HIS A 234 -15.04 -7.21 23.94
C HIS A 234 -16.19 -7.57 24.90
N SER A 235 -17.31 -6.85 24.86
CA SER A 235 -18.47 -7.19 25.67
C SER A 235 -19.11 -8.53 25.27
N ILE A 236 -19.17 -8.82 23.95
CA ILE A 236 -19.66 -10.10 23.42
C ILE A 236 -18.71 -11.24 23.81
N ASP A 237 -17.40 -11.07 23.64
CA ASP A 237 -16.39 -12.06 24.04
C ASP A 237 -16.43 -12.35 25.55
N SER A 238 -16.65 -11.35 26.40
CA SER A 238 -16.87 -11.57 27.84
C SER A 238 -18.14 -12.36 28.15
N THR A 239 -19.28 -12.03 27.53
CA THR A 239 -20.55 -12.75 27.78
C THR A 239 -20.52 -14.17 27.23
N LEU A 240 -19.82 -14.43 26.12
CA LEU A 240 -19.59 -15.78 25.61
C LEU A 240 -18.70 -16.62 26.54
N ARG A 241 -17.65 -16.04 27.15
CA ARG A 241 -16.87 -16.76 28.18
C ARG A 241 -17.71 -17.07 29.43
N GLU A 242 -18.52 -16.13 29.90
CA GLU A 242 -19.43 -16.35 31.03
C GLU A 242 -20.45 -17.46 30.74
N GLN A 243 -21.06 -17.46 29.55
CA GLN A 243 -21.96 -18.52 29.13
C GLN A 243 -21.24 -19.87 28.98
N SER A 244 -20.03 -19.91 28.44
CA SER A 244 -19.24 -21.14 28.34
C SER A 244 -18.92 -21.75 29.71
N ILE A 245 -18.55 -20.91 30.69
CA ILE A 245 -18.35 -21.33 32.09
C ILE A 245 -19.67 -21.80 32.73
N ALA A 246 -20.79 -21.14 32.43
CA ALA A 246 -22.11 -21.57 32.92
C ALA A 246 -22.52 -22.93 32.34
N ILE A 247 -22.27 -23.16 31.05
CA ILE A 247 -22.49 -24.45 30.37
C ILE A 247 -21.61 -25.53 31.02
N GLU A 248 -20.31 -25.28 31.23
CA GLU A 248 -19.41 -26.26 31.87
C GLU A 248 -19.86 -26.64 33.29
N ARG A 249 -20.37 -25.67 34.07
CA ARG A 249 -20.97 -25.91 35.40
C ARG A 249 -22.25 -26.72 35.32
N LEU A 250 -23.10 -26.48 34.32
CA LEU A 250 -24.31 -27.27 34.10
C LEU A 250 -23.97 -28.70 33.66
N THR A 251 -23.01 -28.89 32.75
CA THR A 251 -22.51 -30.21 32.34
C THR A 251 -22.02 -31.01 33.54
N LYS A 252 -21.13 -30.43 34.37
CA LYS A 252 -20.66 -31.05 35.62
C LYS A 252 -21.78 -31.39 36.61
N SER A 253 -22.83 -30.56 36.66
CA SER A 253 -23.99 -30.79 37.52
C SER A 253 -24.87 -31.94 36.99
N VAL A 254 -25.00 -32.07 35.67
CA VAL A 254 -25.69 -33.20 34.99
C VAL A 254 -24.88 -34.50 35.14
N GLU A 255 -23.55 -34.42 35.05
CA GLU A 255 -22.65 -35.55 35.31
C GLU A 255 -22.80 -36.05 36.76
N MET A 256 -22.75 -35.17 37.77
CA MET A 256 -22.97 -35.55 39.16
C MET A 256 -24.36 -36.17 39.42
N LEU A 257 -25.42 -35.68 38.74
CA LEU A 257 -26.76 -36.27 38.83
C LEU A 257 -26.82 -37.67 38.20
N ASN A 258 -26.19 -37.85 37.05
CA ASN A 258 -26.08 -39.14 36.36
C ASN A 258 -25.23 -40.14 37.18
N GLU A 259 -24.13 -39.69 37.78
CA GLU A 259 -23.32 -40.48 38.70
C GLU A 259 -24.11 -40.84 39.97
N GLY A 260 -24.90 -39.92 40.53
CA GLY A 260 -25.80 -40.22 41.65
C GLY A 260 -26.84 -41.29 41.30
N GLN A 261 -27.41 -41.25 40.09
CA GLN A 261 -28.32 -42.29 39.60
C GLN A 261 -27.61 -43.63 39.36
N ARG A 262 -26.35 -43.63 38.88
CA ARG A 262 -25.55 -44.86 38.70
C ARG A 262 -25.08 -45.45 40.04
N ALA A 263 -24.73 -44.63 41.02
CA ALA A 263 -24.32 -45.04 42.36
C ALA A 263 -25.48 -45.69 43.14
N ALA A 264 -26.72 -45.24 42.92
CA ALA A 264 -27.91 -45.88 43.46
C ALA A 264 -28.21 -47.27 42.86
N ALA A 265 -27.60 -47.61 41.70
CA ALA A 265 -27.92 -48.82 40.95
C ALA A 265 -27.02 -50.04 41.24
N PHE A 266 -25.87 -49.89 41.93
CA PHE A 266 -24.92 -50.99 42.13
C PHE A 266 -24.27 -51.04 43.52
N HIS A 267 -24.46 -52.17 44.20
CA HIS A 267 -23.83 -52.57 45.47
C HIS A 267 -23.45 -54.08 45.33
N PRO A 268 -22.31 -54.56 45.86
CA PRO A 268 -20.95 -54.27 45.43
C PRO A 268 -20.17 -55.57 45.08
N GLN A 269 -18.94 -55.48 44.52
CA GLN A 269 -17.82 -56.39 44.87
C GLN A 269 -16.45 -55.92 44.30
N ASN A 270 -15.37 -56.44 44.87
CA ASN A 270 -13.97 -55.93 44.78
C ASN A 270 -13.14 -56.49 43.60
N VAL A 271 -12.02 -55.81 43.23
CA VAL A 271 -10.60 -56.26 43.35
C VAL A 271 -9.61 -55.49 42.43
N ALA A 272 -8.48 -54.99 43.02
CA ALA A 272 -7.13 -54.62 42.49
C ALA A 272 -6.93 -53.78 41.18
N ARG A 273 -6.21 -52.61 41.17
CA ARG A 273 -4.72 -52.35 41.13
C ARG A 273 -4.06 -52.66 39.74
N ILE A 274 -3.19 -51.89 39.06
CA ILE A 274 -2.08 -50.92 39.36
C ILE A 274 -1.92 -49.91 38.15
N PRO A 275 -1.32 -48.69 38.28
CA PRO A 275 -1.23 -47.68 37.18
C PRO A 275 0.17 -47.47 36.54
N THR A 276 0.17 -46.97 35.30
CA THR A 276 1.30 -46.35 34.55
C THR A 276 0.76 -45.35 33.50
N ALA A 277 1.55 -44.75 32.60
CA ALA A 277 2.30 -43.50 32.84
C ALA A 277 2.41 -42.62 31.56
N SER A 278 3.28 -41.61 31.59
CA SER A 278 3.63 -40.60 30.57
C SER A 278 3.96 -41.11 29.15
N HIS A 279 3.42 -40.45 28.11
CA HIS A 279 3.53 -40.86 26.70
C HIS A 279 4.01 -39.73 25.74
N SER A 280 4.69 -38.69 26.25
CA SER A 280 4.90 -37.42 25.53
C SER A 280 6.30 -37.17 24.94
N TRP A 281 7.32 -37.97 25.28
CA TRP A 281 8.71 -37.69 24.89
C TRP A 281 9.21 -38.50 23.67
N ASP A 282 8.66 -39.69 23.41
CA ASP A 282 9.10 -40.55 22.29
C ASP A 282 8.76 -39.98 20.90
N LEU A 283 7.66 -39.23 20.79
CA LEU A 283 7.23 -38.63 19.52
C LEU A 283 8.21 -37.57 18.98
N PHE A 284 8.88 -36.83 19.87
CA PHE A 284 9.82 -35.78 19.47
C PHE A 284 11.15 -36.37 18.96
N GLY A 285 11.63 -37.44 19.60
CA GLY A 285 12.83 -38.18 19.14
C GLY A 285 12.62 -38.83 17.77
N GLY A 286 11.45 -39.44 17.54
CA GLY A 286 11.11 -40.05 16.25
C GLY A 286 11.08 -39.05 15.09
N PHE A 287 10.56 -37.83 15.31
CA PHE A 287 10.47 -36.81 14.27
C PHE A 287 11.85 -36.29 13.82
N VAL A 288 12.76 -36.04 14.78
CA VAL A 288 14.13 -35.60 14.48
C VAL A 288 14.90 -36.68 13.72
N LEU A 289 14.76 -37.96 14.11
CA LEU A 289 15.41 -39.07 13.42
C LEU A 289 14.95 -39.19 11.96
N ALA A 290 13.64 -39.03 11.70
CA ALA A 290 13.07 -39.06 10.35
C ALA A 290 13.63 -37.95 9.45
N MET A 291 13.78 -36.72 9.95
CA MET A 291 14.36 -35.61 9.19
C MET A 291 15.83 -35.86 8.81
N VAL A 292 16.63 -36.41 9.73
CA VAL A 292 18.04 -36.74 9.46
C VAL A 292 18.15 -37.86 8.42
N LEU A 293 17.28 -38.88 8.51
CA LEU A 293 17.27 -39.98 7.54
C LEU A 293 16.91 -39.49 6.12
N GLN A 294 15.92 -38.59 6.00
CA GLN A 294 15.52 -38.01 4.72
C GLN A 294 16.64 -37.16 4.09
N ALA A 295 17.37 -36.39 4.91
CA ALA A 295 18.51 -35.60 4.43
C ALA A 295 19.65 -36.49 3.92
N LEU A 296 19.97 -37.59 4.62
CA LEU A 296 20.97 -38.56 4.19
C LEU A 296 20.58 -39.28 2.90
N LEU A 297 19.31 -39.68 2.75
CA LEU A 297 18.81 -40.28 1.51
C LEU A 297 18.93 -39.31 0.33
N ASN A 298 18.47 -38.06 0.48
CA ASN A 298 18.58 -37.04 -0.55
C ASN A 298 20.05 -36.78 -0.95
N TRP A 299 20.98 -36.76 0.03
CA TRP A 299 22.42 -36.62 -0.25
C TRP A 299 23.00 -37.82 -1.02
N ILE A 300 22.63 -39.04 -0.65
CA ILE A 300 23.07 -40.27 -1.35
C ILE A 300 22.55 -40.31 -2.79
N PHE A 301 21.28 -39.96 -3.02
CA PHE A 301 20.75 -39.89 -4.39
C PHE A 301 21.44 -38.81 -5.22
N HIS A 302 21.66 -37.61 -4.67
CA HIS A 302 22.34 -36.53 -5.37
C HIS A 302 23.83 -36.84 -5.67
N GLN A 303 24.53 -37.59 -4.80
CA GLN A 303 25.87 -38.10 -5.05
C GLN A 303 25.92 -39.18 -6.14
N ARG A 304 24.82 -39.90 -6.37
CA ARG A 304 24.71 -40.94 -7.40
C ARG A 304 24.42 -40.33 -8.77
N GLU A 305 23.56 -39.31 -8.81
CA GLU A 305 23.16 -38.59 -10.02
C GLU A 305 24.23 -37.61 -10.56
N GLN A 306 25.37 -37.45 -9.87
CA GLN A 306 26.58 -36.79 -10.40
C GLN A 306 27.70 -37.79 -10.79
N ARG A 307 27.40 -39.09 -10.83
CA ARG A 307 28.38 -40.15 -11.14
C ARG A 307 28.04 -41.03 -12.34
N ASP A 308 26.86 -40.83 -12.92
CA ASP A 308 26.40 -41.38 -14.20
C ASP A 308 26.29 -40.24 -15.24
#